data_AF-A0A9W7ACN4-F1
#
_entry.id   AF-A0A9W7ACN4-F1
#
_cell.length_a   1.000
_cell.length_b   1.000
_cell.length_c   1.000
_cell.angle_alpha   90.00
_cell.angle_beta   90.00
_cell.angle_gamma   90.00
#
_symmetry.space_group_name_H-M   'P 1'
#
loop_
_entity.id
_entity.type
_entity.pdbx_description
1 polymer ?
#
loop_
_entity_poly.entity_id
_entity_poly.type
_entity_poly.pdbx_seq_one_letter_code
_entity_poly.pdbx_strand_id
1 'polypeptide(L)'
;WKSYCLIPIIAALVGYITNYLAVQMIFYPVNYIGLPLWVKDGVPLGLFGWRGIVPSKTKKMTEAMVTMVTEQLLDVQEVFLRLKPEVVAEKVKDVVPAVCKEKMNVPYPITKSFGWFYRPLLTLFVKDIQHNVDKVFDVRKCVVDQMMQDRGKLGTLFQECGRAELKFLTNSGLWFGFLLGLIQMLVALFVSNPWSLSFGGLIVGLATNWLALKWIFTPVNPTKILGFGPFQGLFLTRQKEVSETFSKFFAENVLTSERIWESVLGGSRTRENFVSLMTRRVGSRSFSESLTEELPNHLHKLHPYVDSTLKLRPTLETIKLFELDF
;
A
#
# COMPACT_ATOMS: atom_id res chain seq x y z
N TRP A 1 -9.66 21.89 47.80
CA TRP A 1 -9.11 20.51 47.65
C TRP A 1 -9.85 19.70 46.59
N LYS A 2 -11.17 19.46 46.72
CA LYS A 2 -11.95 18.65 45.74
C LYS A 2 -11.82 19.11 44.27
N SER A 3 -11.77 20.41 44.02
CA SER A 3 -11.60 20.96 42.67
C SER A 3 -10.22 20.70 42.04
N TYR A 4 -9.16 20.58 42.85
CA TYR A 4 -7.80 20.31 42.35
C TYR A 4 -7.64 18.83 41.98
N CYS A 5 -8.27 17.91 42.72
CA CYS A 5 -8.29 16.48 42.39
C CYS A 5 -9.04 16.17 41.08
N LEU A 6 -9.87 17.09 40.57
CA LEU A 6 -10.53 16.93 39.28
C LEU A 6 -9.60 17.22 38.09
N ILE A 7 -8.53 17.99 38.29
CA ILE A 7 -7.61 18.43 37.23
C ILE A 7 -6.98 17.22 36.51
N PRO A 8 -6.40 16.21 37.19
CA PRO A 8 -5.81 15.06 36.53
C PRO A 8 -6.84 14.19 35.79
N ILE A 9 -8.06 14.10 36.31
CA ILE A 9 -9.14 13.31 35.70
C ILE A 9 -9.60 13.97 34.40
N ILE A 10 -9.82 15.30 34.43
CA ILE A 10 -10.16 16.07 33.23
C ILE A 10 -9.01 16.00 32.22
N ALA A 11 -7.76 16.16 32.66
CA ALA A 11 -6.59 16.08 31.79
C ALA A 11 -6.47 14.72 31.10
N ALA A 12 -6.73 13.62 31.83
CA ALA A 12 -6.76 12.27 31.27
C ALA A 12 -7.86 12.09 30.22
N LEU A 13 -9.07 12.56 30.52
CA LEU A 13 -10.21 12.45 29.59
C LEU A 13 -10.01 13.30 28.33
N VAL A 14 -9.54 14.53 28.49
CA VAL A 14 -9.20 15.42 27.37
C VAL A 14 -8.09 14.80 26.54
N GLY A 15 -7.02 14.30 27.16
CA GLY A 15 -5.90 13.64 26.48
C GLY A 15 -6.32 12.41 25.68
N TYR A 16 -7.23 11.59 26.20
CA TYR A 16 -7.80 10.47 25.46
C TYR A 16 -8.60 10.93 24.24
N ILE A 17 -9.49 11.91 24.41
CA ILE A 17 -10.34 12.43 23.33
C ILE A 17 -9.50 13.10 22.24
N THR A 18 -8.52 13.93 22.60
CA THR A 18 -7.66 14.60 21.61
C THR A 18 -6.76 13.62 20.87
N ASN A 19 -6.20 12.61 21.53
CA ASN A 19 -5.42 11.58 20.84
C ASN A 19 -6.30 10.72 19.91
N TYR A 20 -7.51 10.36 20.35
CA TYR A 20 -8.47 9.67 19.49
C TYR A 20 -8.79 10.49 18.23
N LEU A 21 -9.08 11.79 18.39
CA LEU A 21 -9.34 12.69 17.28
C LEU A 21 -8.11 12.86 16.39
N ALA A 22 -6.91 12.95 16.95
CA ALA A 22 -5.67 13.04 16.19
C ALA A 22 -5.47 11.82 15.29
N VAL A 23 -5.71 10.61 15.82
CA VAL A 23 -5.68 9.37 15.04
C VAL A 23 -6.71 9.41 13.91
N GLN A 24 -7.94 9.87 14.18
CA GLN A 24 -8.96 10.01 13.14
C GLN A 24 -8.57 11.02 12.05
N MET A 25 -7.96 12.15 12.43
CA MET A 25 -7.49 13.19 11.49
C MET A 25 -6.32 12.75 10.60
N ILE A 26 -5.58 11.70 10.97
CA ILE A 26 -4.53 11.15 10.10
C ILE A 26 -5.15 10.51 8.85
N PHE A 27 -6.29 9.83 9.00
CA PHE A 27 -6.89 9.01 7.94
C PHE A 27 -8.11 9.65 7.28
N TYR A 28 -8.89 10.43 8.04
CA TYR A 28 -10.14 11.00 7.59
C TYR A 28 -10.12 12.54 7.60
N PRO A 29 -10.86 13.17 6.68
CA PRO A 29 -11.61 12.58 5.58
C PRO A 29 -10.69 12.19 4.40
N VAL A 30 -11.07 11.16 3.64
CA VAL A 30 -10.32 10.69 2.46
C VAL A 30 -10.36 11.73 1.35
N ASN A 31 -11.56 12.28 1.12
CA ASN A 31 -11.79 13.40 0.23
C ASN A 31 -11.70 14.71 1.02
N TYR A 32 -11.27 15.78 0.34
CA TYR A 32 -11.24 17.10 0.96
C TYR A 32 -12.67 17.56 1.29
N ILE A 33 -12.89 17.97 2.54
CA ILE A 33 -14.15 18.55 2.99
C ILE A 33 -13.91 20.05 3.23
N GLY A 34 -14.70 20.90 2.56
CA GLY A 34 -14.66 22.35 2.75
C GLY A 34 -14.76 23.15 1.45
N LEU A 35 -14.68 24.48 1.56
CA LEU A 35 -14.63 25.36 0.40
C LEU A 35 -13.23 25.24 -0.24
N PRO A 36 -13.12 24.96 -1.55
CA PRO A 36 -11.84 24.82 -2.24
C PRO A 36 -11.22 26.19 -2.58
N LEU A 37 -11.24 27.14 -1.64
CA LEU A 37 -10.52 28.39 -1.74
C LEU A 37 -9.06 28.11 -1.33
N TRP A 38 -8.19 27.97 -2.34
CA TRP A 38 -6.76 27.62 -2.19
C TRP A 38 -6.51 26.20 -1.63
N VAL A 39 -6.59 25.19 -2.50
CA VAL A 39 -6.15 23.82 -2.21
C VAL A 39 -4.87 23.53 -2.99
N LYS A 40 -3.77 23.26 -2.27
CA LYS A 40 -2.51 22.78 -2.87
C LYS A 40 -2.42 21.26 -2.73
N ASP A 41 -2.05 20.59 -3.81
CA ASP A 41 -1.80 19.15 -3.77
C ASP A 41 -0.67 18.83 -2.77
N GLY A 42 -0.94 17.91 -1.85
CA GLY A 42 0.00 17.49 -0.81
C GLY A 42 -0.14 18.19 0.54
N VAL A 43 -1.01 19.22 0.66
CA VAL A 43 -1.26 19.93 1.92
C VAL A 43 -2.60 19.48 2.51
N PRO A 44 -2.64 19.01 3.77
CA PRO A 44 -3.87 18.51 4.39
C PRO A 44 -4.85 19.62 4.79
N LEU A 45 -4.38 20.85 4.96
CA LEU A 45 -5.17 21.99 5.39
C LEU A 45 -5.39 22.96 4.21
N GLY A 46 -6.64 23.31 3.95
CA GLY A 46 -7.03 24.45 3.12
C GLY A 46 -7.53 25.61 3.99
N LEU A 47 -7.85 26.75 3.38
CA LEU A 47 -8.29 27.95 4.13
C LEU A 47 -9.60 27.70 4.89
N PHE A 48 -10.52 26.94 4.29
CA PHE A 48 -11.82 26.55 4.85
C PHE A 48 -12.12 25.09 4.57
N GLY A 49 -11.18 24.20 4.90
CA GLY A 49 -11.37 22.76 4.76
C GLY A 49 -10.16 21.95 5.18
N TRP A 50 -10.36 20.65 5.35
CA TRP A 50 -9.28 19.74 5.69
C TRP A 50 -9.44 18.38 5.01
N ARG A 51 -8.33 17.67 4.96
CA ARG A 51 -8.20 16.29 4.47
C ARG A 51 -7.25 15.54 5.38
N GLY A 52 -7.45 14.23 5.51
CA GLY A 52 -6.54 13.38 6.26
C GLY A 52 -5.09 13.51 5.78
N ILE A 53 -4.12 13.36 6.69
CA ILE A 53 -2.68 13.47 6.40
C ILE A 53 -2.24 12.40 5.39
N VAL A 54 -2.64 11.14 5.59
CA VAL A 54 -2.28 10.01 4.72
C VAL A 54 -2.89 10.18 3.33
N PRO A 55 -4.21 10.42 3.18
CA PRO A 55 -4.78 10.74 1.88
C PRO A 55 -4.03 11.87 1.19
N SER A 56 -3.75 12.99 1.88
CA SER A 56 -3.09 14.16 1.29
C SER A 56 -1.71 13.88 0.73
N LYS A 57 -0.94 12.96 1.35
CA LYS A 57 0.43 12.63 0.96
C LYS A 57 0.55 11.31 0.17
N THR A 58 -0.56 10.78 -0.34
CA THR A 58 -0.62 9.46 -1.02
C THR A 58 0.48 9.27 -2.07
N LYS A 59 0.69 10.25 -2.97
CA LYS A 59 1.68 10.12 -4.06
C LYS A 59 3.10 9.86 -3.53
N LYS A 60 3.61 10.76 -2.67
CA LYS A 60 4.97 10.65 -2.11
C LYS A 60 5.16 9.38 -1.29
N MET A 61 4.15 9.02 -0.48
CA MET A 61 4.21 7.81 0.34
C MET A 61 4.19 6.55 -0.52
N THR A 62 3.37 6.51 -1.57
CA THR A 62 3.32 5.39 -2.50
C THR A 62 4.62 5.25 -3.27
N GLU A 63 5.20 6.34 -3.75
CA GLU A 63 6.51 6.32 -4.42
C GLU A 63 7.60 5.71 -3.54
N ALA A 64 7.65 6.07 -2.25
CA ALA A 64 8.58 5.50 -1.28
C ALA A 64 8.34 4.00 -1.03
N MET A 65 7.07 3.61 -0.84
CA MET A 65 6.70 2.21 -0.64
C MET A 65 7.02 1.35 -1.86
N VAL A 66 6.77 1.87 -3.06
CA VAL A 66 7.07 1.19 -4.31
C VAL A 66 8.56 0.99 -4.47
N THR A 67 9.36 2.02 -4.21
CA THR A 67 10.82 1.92 -4.23
C THR A 67 11.28 0.81 -3.30
N MET A 68 10.74 0.73 -2.08
CA MET A 68 11.01 -0.36 -1.15
C MET A 68 10.58 -1.74 -1.72
N VAL A 69 9.37 -1.85 -2.28
CA VAL A 69 8.90 -3.12 -2.88
C VAL A 69 9.78 -3.55 -4.06
N THR A 70 10.12 -2.65 -4.97
CA THR A 70 10.84 -2.98 -6.22
C THR A 70 12.34 -3.17 -6.02
N GLU A 71 12.96 -2.39 -5.14
CA GLU A 71 14.42 -2.45 -4.94
C GLU A 71 14.80 -3.47 -3.87
N GLN A 72 13.90 -3.74 -2.91
CA GLN A 72 14.26 -4.46 -1.70
C GLN A 72 13.42 -5.72 -1.45
N LEU A 73 12.22 -5.83 -2.03
CA LEU A 73 11.32 -6.97 -1.74
C LEU A 73 11.05 -7.93 -2.89
N LEU A 74 11.08 -7.47 -4.15
CA LEU A 74 10.57 -8.29 -5.25
C LEU A 74 11.40 -8.15 -6.53
N ASP A 75 12.06 -9.23 -6.92
CA ASP A 75 12.54 -9.40 -8.28
C ASP A 75 11.36 -9.83 -9.18
N VAL A 76 10.93 -8.91 -10.02
CA VAL A 76 9.82 -9.09 -10.95
C VAL A 76 10.10 -10.23 -11.91
N GLN A 77 11.34 -10.38 -12.37
CA GLN A 77 11.70 -11.42 -13.32
C GLN A 77 11.57 -12.80 -12.68
N GLU A 78 12.10 -12.99 -11.46
CA GLU A 78 12.00 -14.24 -10.72
C GLU A 78 10.55 -14.66 -10.49
N VAL A 79 9.70 -13.70 -10.13
CA VAL A 79 8.28 -13.92 -9.87
C VAL A 79 7.54 -14.39 -11.12
N PHE A 80 7.79 -13.78 -12.28
CA PHE A 80 7.18 -14.19 -13.54
C PHE A 80 7.75 -15.52 -14.08
N LEU A 81 9.00 -15.88 -13.77
CA LEU A 81 9.59 -17.17 -14.12
C LEU A 81 8.88 -18.37 -13.44
N ARG A 82 8.16 -18.14 -12.34
CA ARG A 82 7.35 -19.18 -11.68
C ARG A 82 6.16 -19.64 -12.53
N LEU A 83 5.69 -18.79 -13.45
CA LEU A 83 4.61 -19.14 -14.35
C LEU A 83 5.07 -20.17 -15.38
N LYS A 84 4.40 -21.32 -15.46
CA LYS A 84 4.67 -22.29 -16.53
C LYS A 84 4.14 -21.78 -17.88
N PRO A 85 4.99 -21.56 -18.90
CA PRO A 85 4.57 -21.01 -20.18
C PRO A 85 3.50 -21.85 -20.88
N GLU A 86 3.59 -23.17 -20.74
CA GLU A 86 2.67 -24.12 -21.38
C GLU A 86 1.26 -24.00 -20.81
N VAL A 87 1.14 -23.73 -19.50
CA VAL A 87 -0.15 -23.59 -18.82
C VAL A 87 -0.80 -22.24 -19.13
N VAL A 88 0.01 -21.16 -19.18
CA VAL A 88 -0.48 -19.84 -19.58
C VAL A 88 -0.97 -19.88 -21.02
N ALA A 89 -0.19 -20.46 -21.93
CA ALA A 89 -0.56 -20.61 -23.34
C ALA A 89 -1.85 -21.44 -23.49
N GLU A 90 -2.02 -22.51 -22.71
CA GLU A 90 -3.23 -23.34 -22.72
C GLU A 90 -4.48 -22.56 -22.31
N LYS A 91 -4.37 -21.66 -21.34
CA LYS A 91 -5.49 -20.86 -20.84
C LYS A 91 -5.87 -19.71 -21.77
N VAL A 92 -4.91 -19.19 -22.54
CA VAL A 92 -5.09 -18.07 -23.48
C VAL A 92 -5.36 -18.54 -24.92
N LYS A 93 -5.32 -19.85 -25.17
CA LYS A 93 -5.48 -20.44 -26.51
C LYS A 93 -6.77 -20.06 -27.24
N ASP A 94 -7.83 -19.72 -26.51
CA ASP A 94 -9.14 -19.38 -27.08
C ASP A 94 -9.17 -17.97 -27.71
N VAL A 95 -8.20 -17.10 -27.36
CA VAL A 95 -8.10 -15.73 -27.90
C VAL A 95 -7.82 -15.74 -29.40
N VAL A 96 -6.95 -16.66 -29.86
CA VAL A 96 -6.51 -16.71 -31.26
C VAL A 96 -7.68 -17.04 -32.21
N PRO A 97 -8.49 -18.10 -31.96
CA PRO A 97 -9.69 -18.37 -32.77
C PRO A 97 -10.74 -17.25 -32.71
N ALA A 98 -10.89 -16.56 -31.58
CA ALA A 98 -11.84 -15.45 -31.44
C ALA A 98 -11.48 -14.29 -32.39
N VAL A 99 -10.21 -13.88 -32.39
CA VAL A 99 -9.72 -12.83 -33.29
C VAL A 99 -9.78 -13.25 -34.76
N CYS A 100 -9.43 -14.49 -35.09
CA CYS A 100 -9.55 -14.99 -36.46
C CYS A 100 -11.00 -15.01 -36.96
N LYS A 101 -11.98 -15.29 -36.09
CA LYS A 101 -13.40 -15.26 -36.44
C LYS A 101 -13.87 -13.83 -36.68
N GLU A 102 -13.55 -12.92 -35.77
CA GLU A 102 -14.07 -11.56 -35.79
C GLU A 102 -13.40 -10.69 -36.87
N LYS A 103 -12.07 -10.76 -36.99
CA LYS A 103 -11.30 -9.85 -37.86
C LYS A 103 -10.95 -10.46 -39.21
N MET A 104 -10.83 -11.79 -39.32
CA MET A 104 -10.42 -12.48 -40.56
C MET A 104 -11.56 -13.26 -41.24
N ASN A 105 -12.79 -13.21 -40.69
CA ASN A 105 -13.96 -13.94 -41.18
C ASN A 105 -13.71 -15.44 -41.44
N VAL A 106 -12.79 -16.05 -40.68
CA VAL A 106 -12.45 -17.47 -40.83
C VAL A 106 -13.45 -18.30 -40.02
N PRO A 107 -14.11 -19.31 -40.61
CA PRO A 107 -15.03 -20.17 -39.90
C PRO A 107 -14.39 -20.82 -38.66
N TYR A 108 -15.12 -20.78 -37.53
CA TYR A 108 -14.71 -21.38 -36.25
C TYR A 108 -14.20 -22.85 -36.32
N PRO A 109 -14.79 -23.78 -37.10
CA PRO A 109 -14.26 -25.15 -37.18
C PRO A 109 -12.84 -25.22 -37.77
N ILE A 110 -12.47 -24.28 -38.65
CA ILE A 110 -11.14 -24.20 -39.26
C ILE A 110 -10.16 -23.61 -38.24
N THR A 111 -10.51 -22.50 -37.59
CA THR A 111 -9.62 -21.84 -36.61
C THR A 111 -9.36 -22.70 -35.38
N LYS A 112 -10.36 -23.47 -34.92
CA LYS A 112 -10.21 -24.44 -33.82
C LYS A 112 -9.28 -25.60 -34.18
N SER A 113 -9.32 -26.07 -35.43
CA SER A 113 -8.45 -27.15 -35.92
C SER A 113 -6.98 -26.72 -36.01
N PHE A 114 -6.72 -25.42 -36.21
CA PHE A 114 -5.39 -24.81 -36.11
C PHE A 114 -4.92 -24.58 -34.65
N GLY A 115 -5.68 -25.04 -33.65
CA GLY A 115 -5.34 -25.02 -32.22
C GLY A 115 -3.91 -25.43 -31.88
N TRP A 116 -3.47 -26.54 -32.49
CA TRP A 116 -2.13 -27.07 -32.33
C TRP A 116 -1.05 -26.11 -32.86
N PHE A 117 -1.33 -25.36 -33.93
CA PHE A 117 -0.35 -24.51 -34.60
C PHE A 117 0.07 -23.31 -33.75
N TYR A 118 -0.87 -22.64 -33.09
CA TYR A 118 -0.57 -21.44 -32.31
C TYR A 118 -0.21 -21.73 -30.84
N ARG A 119 -0.45 -22.93 -30.31
CA ARG A 119 -0.01 -23.32 -28.96
C ARG A 119 1.52 -23.18 -28.73
N PRO A 120 2.41 -23.70 -29.59
CA PRO A 120 3.86 -23.49 -29.43
C PRO A 120 4.22 -22.01 -29.60
N LEU A 121 3.52 -21.28 -30.47
CA LEU A 121 3.70 -19.85 -30.67
C LEU A 121 3.41 -19.05 -29.39
N LEU A 122 2.27 -19.32 -28.75
CA LEU A 122 1.88 -18.72 -27.48
C LEU A 122 2.84 -19.10 -26.36
N THR A 123 3.31 -20.34 -26.33
CA THR A 123 4.29 -20.80 -25.32
C THR A 123 5.61 -20.02 -25.46
N LEU A 124 6.10 -19.86 -26.69
CA LEU A 124 7.30 -19.05 -26.96
C LEU A 124 7.07 -17.56 -26.68
N PHE A 125 5.86 -17.06 -26.93
CA PHE A 125 5.50 -15.69 -26.59
C PHE A 125 5.49 -15.45 -25.07
N VAL A 126 4.95 -16.38 -24.28
CA VAL A 126 5.02 -16.28 -22.82
C VAL A 126 6.47 -16.31 -22.33
N LYS A 127 7.34 -17.15 -22.94
CA LYS A 127 8.78 -17.12 -22.65
C LYS A 127 9.43 -15.78 -23.01
N ASP A 128 9.04 -15.19 -24.14
CA ASP A 128 9.53 -13.86 -24.53
C ASP A 128 9.11 -12.77 -23.53
N ILE A 129 7.88 -12.83 -23.01
CA ILE A 129 7.43 -11.96 -21.93
C ILE A 129 8.30 -12.17 -20.69
N GLN A 130 8.52 -13.41 -20.26
CA GLN A 130 9.34 -13.74 -19.08
C GLN A 130 10.79 -13.22 -19.19
N HIS A 131 11.37 -13.20 -20.39
CA HIS A 131 12.70 -12.64 -20.62
C HIS A 131 12.72 -11.12 -20.80
N ASN A 132 11.56 -10.48 -21.01
CA ASN A 132 11.46 -9.03 -21.24
C ASN A 132 10.43 -8.36 -20.30
N VAL A 133 10.27 -8.90 -19.08
CA VAL A 133 9.23 -8.44 -18.15
C VAL A 133 9.37 -6.95 -17.85
N ASP A 134 10.59 -6.45 -17.63
CA ASP A 134 10.84 -5.04 -17.30
C ASP A 134 10.37 -4.05 -18.38
N LYS A 135 10.27 -4.52 -19.63
CA LYS A 135 9.78 -3.71 -20.77
C LYS A 135 8.26 -3.77 -20.89
N VAL A 136 7.66 -4.88 -20.46
CA VAL A 136 6.23 -5.17 -20.65
C VAL A 136 5.42 -4.80 -19.42
N PHE A 137 6.03 -4.83 -18.23
CA PHE A 137 5.37 -4.58 -16.95
C PHE A 137 6.19 -3.61 -16.10
N ASP A 138 5.61 -2.46 -15.79
CA ASP A 138 6.18 -1.46 -14.89
C ASP A 138 5.47 -1.56 -13.53
N VAL A 139 6.11 -2.23 -12.57
CA VAL A 139 5.58 -2.40 -11.21
C VAL A 139 5.36 -1.05 -10.55
N ARG A 140 6.28 -0.11 -10.75
CA ARG A 140 6.22 1.20 -10.10
C ARG A 140 4.97 1.94 -10.55
N LYS A 141 4.75 1.99 -11.86
CA LYS A 141 3.55 2.59 -12.42
C LYS A 141 2.29 1.86 -11.97
N CYS A 142 2.28 0.52 -12.00
CA CYS A 142 1.15 -0.29 -11.56
C CYS A 142 0.71 0.04 -10.13
N VAL A 143 1.63 0.03 -9.17
CA VAL A 143 1.30 0.29 -7.75
C VAL A 143 0.90 1.75 -7.53
N VAL A 144 1.60 2.71 -8.17
CA VAL A 144 1.26 4.14 -8.06
C VAL A 144 -0.14 4.39 -8.60
N ASP A 145 -0.46 3.89 -9.79
CA ASP A 145 -1.77 4.07 -10.41
C ASP A 145 -2.88 3.46 -9.52
N GLN A 146 -2.66 2.25 -8.97
CA GLN A 146 -3.62 1.59 -8.09
C GLN A 146 -3.87 2.34 -6.78
N MET A 147 -2.82 2.86 -6.12
CA MET A 147 -2.98 3.63 -4.87
C MET A 147 -3.51 5.05 -5.12
N MET A 148 -3.26 5.61 -6.31
CA MET A 148 -3.77 6.93 -6.69
C MET A 148 -5.23 6.88 -7.12
N GLN A 149 -5.65 5.79 -7.78
CA GLN A 149 -7.05 5.54 -8.13
C GLN A 149 -7.91 5.38 -6.89
N ASP A 150 -7.40 4.70 -5.85
CA ASP A 150 -8.06 4.57 -4.57
C ASP A 150 -7.12 4.98 -3.42
N ARG A 151 -7.18 6.27 -3.06
CA ARG A 151 -6.41 6.84 -1.95
C ARG A 151 -6.81 6.25 -0.59
N GLY A 152 -7.96 5.59 -0.50
CA GLY A 152 -8.42 4.87 0.69
C GLY A 152 -7.62 3.59 0.95
N LYS A 153 -7.10 2.93 -0.09
CA LYS A 153 -6.28 1.71 0.04
C LYS A 153 -5.03 1.96 0.89
N LEU A 154 -4.33 3.07 0.64
CA LEU A 154 -3.15 3.44 1.41
C LEU A 154 -3.51 3.66 2.88
N GLY A 155 -4.60 4.38 3.15
CA GLY A 155 -5.10 4.59 4.52
C GLY A 155 -5.43 3.27 5.23
N THR A 156 -6.11 2.37 4.53
CA THR A 156 -6.50 1.04 5.03
C THR A 156 -5.26 0.22 5.38
N LEU A 157 -4.27 0.17 4.48
CA LEU A 157 -2.99 -0.51 4.73
C LEU A 157 -2.30 0.02 5.99
N PHE A 158 -2.20 1.34 6.15
CA PHE A 158 -1.59 1.93 7.34
C PHE A 158 -2.37 1.63 8.63
N GLN A 159 -3.70 1.60 8.56
CA GLN A 159 -4.55 1.25 9.70
C GLN A 159 -4.43 -0.22 10.08
N GLU A 160 -4.32 -1.12 9.11
CA GLU A 160 -4.14 -2.55 9.35
C GLU A 160 -2.75 -2.85 9.92
N CYS A 161 -1.69 -2.32 9.31
CA CYS A 161 -0.32 -2.47 9.79
C CYS A 161 -0.10 -1.83 11.17
N GLY A 162 -0.62 -0.61 11.38
CA GLY A 162 -0.42 0.18 12.59
C GLY A 162 -1.48 -0.02 13.67
N ARG A 163 -2.34 -1.04 13.58
CA ARG A 163 -3.55 -1.14 14.41
C ARG A 163 -3.28 -1.09 15.91
N ALA A 164 -2.24 -1.79 16.38
CA ALA A 164 -1.92 -1.80 17.81
C ALA A 164 -1.28 -0.49 18.24
N GLU A 165 -0.47 0.13 17.39
CA GLU A 165 0.23 1.38 17.65
C GLU A 165 -0.73 2.56 17.69
N LEU A 166 -1.72 2.60 16.79
CA LEU A 166 -2.80 3.60 16.82
C LEU A 166 -3.68 3.44 18.06
N LYS A 167 -3.99 2.19 18.46
CA LYS A 167 -4.71 1.91 19.70
C LYS A 167 -3.90 2.29 20.93
N PHE A 168 -2.59 2.03 20.92
CA PHE A 168 -1.67 2.46 21.97
C PHE A 168 -1.59 3.98 22.05
N LEU A 169 -1.49 4.69 20.92
CA LEU A 169 -1.46 6.16 20.88
C LEU A 169 -2.75 6.75 21.48
N THR A 170 -3.89 6.14 21.20
CA THR A 170 -5.19 6.55 21.76
C THR A 170 -5.26 6.27 23.27
N ASN A 171 -4.94 5.04 23.69
CA ASN A 171 -5.06 4.61 25.08
C ASN A 171 -4.01 5.26 26.00
N SER A 172 -2.79 5.49 25.51
CA SER A 172 -1.71 6.13 26.26
C SER A 172 -2.02 7.59 26.57
N GLY A 173 -2.88 8.25 25.78
CA GLY A 173 -3.37 9.60 26.05
C GLY A 173 -4.05 9.73 27.41
N LEU A 174 -4.75 8.69 27.86
CA LEU A 174 -5.37 8.65 29.19
C LEU A 174 -4.31 8.59 30.30
N TRP A 175 -3.34 7.68 30.17
CA TRP A 175 -2.34 7.43 31.20
C TRP A 175 -1.36 8.61 31.34
N PHE A 176 -0.87 9.12 30.21
CA PHE A 176 -0.01 10.30 30.20
C PHE A 176 -0.75 11.58 30.57
N GLY A 177 -1.99 11.76 30.10
CA GLY A 177 -2.82 12.90 30.48
C GLY A 177 -3.08 12.92 31.99
N PHE A 178 -3.27 11.75 32.61
CA PHE A 178 -3.39 11.64 34.06
C PHE A 178 -2.07 11.97 34.77
N LEU A 179 -0.96 11.35 34.37
CA LEU A 179 0.35 11.51 34.99
C LEU A 179 0.85 12.97 34.91
N LEU A 180 0.77 13.57 33.73
CA LEU A 180 1.15 14.96 33.52
C LEU A 180 0.13 15.92 34.15
N GLY A 181 -1.15 15.53 34.21
CA GLY A 181 -2.19 16.25 34.95
C GLY A 181 -1.92 16.33 36.46
N LEU A 182 -1.31 15.29 37.05
CA LEU A 182 -0.83 15.33 38.44
C LEU A 182 0.30 16.35 38.63
N ILE A 183 1.24 16.39 37.69
CA ILE A 183 2.33 17.38 37.70
C ILE A 183 1.75 18.79 37.52
N GLN A 184 0.80 18.97 36.60
CA GLN A 184 0.10 20.24 36.40
C GLN A 184 -0.68 20.66 37.65
N MET A 185 -1.33 19.74 38.35
CA MET A 185 -2.00 19.99 39.62
C MET A 185 -1.01 20.51 40.67
N LEU A 186 0.16 19.88 40.80
CA LEU A 186 1.21 20.32 41.73
C LEU A 186 1.69 21.74 41.39
N VAL A 187 1.94 22.04 40.12
CA VAL A 187 2.35 23.38 39.67
C VAL A 187 1.26 24.42 39.96
N ALA A 188 -0.02 24.07 39.75
CA ALA A 188 -1.16 24.94 40.01
C ALA A 188 -1.36 25.27 41.51
N LEU A 189 -0.76 24.51 42.43
CA LEU A 189 -0.75 24.86 43.85
C LEU A 189 0.23 26.01 44.17
N PHE A 190 1.30 26.15 43.39
CA PHE A 190 2.32 27.19 43.60
C PHE A 190 2.12 28.43 42.73
N VAL A 191 1.44 28.32 41.59
CA VAL A 191 1.22 29.42 40.64
C VAL A 191 -0.26 29.75 40.53
N SER A 192 -0.67 30.92 41.04
CA SER A 192 -2.07 31.37 41.08
C SER A 192 -2.58 32.07 39.80
N ASN A 193 -1.82 32.01 38.70
CA ASN A 193 -2.19 32.68 37.45
C ASN A 193 -3.22 31.85 36.64
N PRO A 194 -4.39 32.41 36.26
CA PRO A 194 -5.42 31.73 35.47
C PRO A 194 -4.92 31.16 34.14
N TRP A 195 -3.95 31.82 33.49
CA TRP A 195 -3.38 31.37 32.21
C TRP A 195 -2.43 30.18 32.36
N SER A 196 -1.94 29.91 33.58
CA SER A 196 -1.04 28.80 33.86
C SER A 196 -1.66 27.45 33.47
N LEU A 197 -2.98 27.31 33.63
CA LEU A 197 -3.70 26.10 33.25
C LEU A 197 -3.73 25.88 31.73
N SER A 198 -3.92 26.94 30.94
CA SER A 198 -3.95 26.86 29.48
C SER A 198 -2.57 26.56 28.89
N PHE A 199 -1.53 27.26 29.36
CA PHE A 199 -0.14 26.98 28.95
C PHE A 199 0.33 25.61 29.43
N GLY A 200 -0.02 25.23 30.66
CA GLY A 200 0.26 23.90 31.22
C GLY A 200 -0.37 22.81 30.36
N GLY A 201 -1.65 22.95 30.00
CA GLY A 201 -2.33 22.00 29.12
C GLY A 201 -1.68 21.87 27.74
N LEU A 202 -1.21 22.99 27.15
CA LEU A 202 -0.50 22.96 25.87
C LEU A 202 0.83 22.21 25.96
N ILE A 203 1.63 22.49 26.98
CA ILE A 203 2.91 21.81 27.22
C ILE A 203 2.68 20.31 27.47
N VAL A 204 1.71 19.98 28.32
CA VAL A 204 1.34 18.59 28.64
C VAL A 204 0.88 17.83 27.40
N GLY A 205 0.06 18.45 26.55
CA GLY A 205 -0.38 17.84 25.29
C GLY A 205 0.77 17.56 24.33
N LEU A 206 1.65 18.55 24.11
CA LEU A 206 2.83 18.39 23.27
C LEU A 206 3.79 17.33 23.81
N ALA A 207 4.04 17.33 25.12
CA ALA A 207 4.90 16.36 25.79
C ALA A 207 4.33 14.94 25.69
N THR A 208 3.01 14.77 25.87
CA THR A 208 2.32 13.48 25.75
C THR A 208 2.51 12.89 24.35
N ASN A 209 2.23 13.70 23.31
CA ASN A 209 2.35 13.24 21.93
C ASN A 209 3.81 12.93 21.55
N TRP A 210 4.75 13.77 22.00
CA TRP A 210 6.19 13.54 21.81
C TRP A 210 6.65 12.23 22.46
N LEU A 211 6.22 11.97 23.69
CA LEU A 211 6.60 10.76 24.44
C LEU A 211 5.98 9.50 23.82
N ALA A 212 4.71 9.57 23.40
CA ALA A 212 4.04 8.46 22.73
C ALA A 212 4.74 8.09 21.40
N LEU A 213 5.09 9.08 20.58
CA LEU A 213 5.86 8.85 19.35
C LEU A 213 7.23 8.25 19.63
N LYS A 214 7.92 8.74 20.68
CA LYS A 214 9.23 8.21 21.08
C LYS A 214 9.14 6.73 21.44
N TRP A 215 8.12 6.30 22.20
CA TRP A 215 7.92 4.90 22.55
C TRP A 215 7.50 4.00 21.39
N ILE A 216 6.76 4.52 20.40
CA ILE A 216 6.35 3.72 19.24
C ILE A 216 7.55 3.38 18.35
N PHE A 217 8.44 4.34 18.09
CA PHE A 217 9.47 4.22 17.05
C PHE A 217 10.91 4.10 17.56
N THR A 218 11.20 4.38 18.83
CA THR A 218 12.57 4.34 19.36
C THR A 218 12.66 3.58 20.69
N PRO A 219 13.78 2.87 20.96
CA PRO A 219 14.99 2.74 20.15
C PRO A 219 14.81 1.79 18.95
N VAL A 220 15.53 2.06 17.86
CA VAL A 220 15.45 1.28 16.61
C VAL A 220 16.02 -0.12 16.82
N ASN A 221 17.22 -0.17 17.38
CA ASN A 221 17.87 -1.41 17.77
C ASN A 221 17.52 -1.78 19.22
N PRO A 222 17.40 -3.08 19.55
CA PRO A 222 17.14 -3.53 20.90
C PRO A 222 18.29 -3.11 21.81
N THR A 223 18.05 -2.12 22.68
CA THR A 223 19.06 -1.64 23.63
C THR A 223 18.72 -2.06 25.05
N LYS A 224 19.74 -2.43 25.81
CA LYS A 224 19.60 -2.71 27.24
C LYS A 224 19.74 -1.41 28.00
N ILE A 225 18.64 -0.92 28.55
CA ILE A 225 18.68 0.26 29.42
C ILE A 225 18.90 -0.25 30.84
N LEU A 226 20.02 0.14 31.46
CA LEU A 226 20.35 -0.17 32.85
C LEU A 226 20.34 -1.68 33.21
N GLY A 227 20.66 -2.56 32.25
CA GLY A 227 20.72 -4.01 32.44
C GLY A 227 19.38 -4.76 32.38
N PHE A 228 18.25 -4.07 32.28
CA PHE A 228 16.92 -4.69 32.16
C PHE A 228 16.48 -4.78 30.69
N GLY A 229 16.40 -6.01 30.17
CA GLY A 229 15.74 -6.38 28.90
C GLY A 229 16.18 -5.62 27.62
N PRO A 230 15.93 -6.16 26.42
CA PRO A 230 16.01 -5.35 25.21
C PRO A 230 14.76 -4.46 25.11
N PHE A 231 14.93 -3.15 25.31
CA PHE A 231 13.91 -2.17 24.93
C PHE A 231 14.05 -1.88 23.44
N GLN A 232 12.93 -1.93 22.72
CA GLN A 232 12.82 -1.59 21.31
C GLN A 232 11.47 -0.91 21.09
N GLY A 233 11.38 -0.01 20.11
CA GLY A 233 10.12 0.65 19.77
C GLY A 233 8.99 -0.36 19.50
N LEU A 234 7.80 -0.10 20.02
CA LEU A 234 6.66 -1.04 19.96
C LEU A 234 6.39 -1.53 18.53
N PHE A 235 6.44 -0.62 17.55
CA PHE A 235 6.21 -0.95 16.14
C PHE A 235 7.26 -1.94 15.61
N LEU A 236 8.52 -1.75 15.98
CA LEU A 236 9.64 -2.56 15.51
C LEU A 236 9.63 -3.96 16.14
N THR A 237 9.13 -4.10 17.38
CA THR A 237 8.94 -5.43 18.00
C THR A 237 7.89 -6.27 17.27
N ARG A 238 6.92 -5.64 16.62
CA ARG A 238 5.84 -6.29 15.86
C ARG A 238 6.13 -6.40 14.36
N GLN A 239 7.38 -6.18 13.95
CA GLN A 239 7.78 -6.20 12.54
C GLN A 239 7.25 -7.42 11.78
N LYS A 240 7.33 -8.63 12.35
CA LYS A 240 6.85 -9.85 11.69
C LYS A 240 5.35 -9.81 11.36
N GLU A 241 4.53 -9.32 12.29
CA GLU A 241 3.07 -9.19 12.12
C GLU A 241 2.73 -8.09 11.11
N VAL A 242 3.47 -6.97 11.15
CA VAL A 242 3.36 -5.87 10.17
C VAL A 242 3.73 -6.36 8.78
N SER A 243 4.80 -7.15 8.66
CA SER A 243 5.24 -7.73 7.39
C SER A 243 4.21 -8.65 6.77
N GLU A 244 3.62 -9.52 7.58
CA GLU A 244 2.55 -10.40 7.13
C GLU A 244 1.34 -9.61 6.63
N THR A 245 0.90 -8.62 7.41
CA THR A 245 -0.24 -7.77 7.06
C THR A 245 0.00 -6.98 5.78
N PHE A 246 1.19 -6.37 5.65
CA PHE A 246 1.61 -5.63 4.47
C PHE A 246 1.64 -6.54 3.22
N SER A 247 2.29 -7.70 3.34
CA SER A 247 2.45 -8.66 2.25
C SER A 247 1.11 -9.18 1.76
N LYS A 248 0.22 -9.52 2.70
CA LYS A 248 -1.15 -9.93 2.41
C LYS A 248 -1.90 -8.83 1.67
N PHE A 249 -1.85 -7.60 2.16
CA PHE A 249 -2.53 -6.47 1.53
C PHE A 249 -2.03 -6.22 0.10
N PHE A 250 -0.72 -6.24 -0.12
CA PHE A 250 -0.14 -6.04 -1.45
C PHE A 250 -0.52 -7.15 -2.42
N ALA A 251 -0.46 -8.40 -2.00
CA ALA A 251 -0.82 -9.54 -2.84
C ALA A 251 -2.32 -9.55 -3.20
N GLU A 252 -3.20 -9.15 -2.27
CA GLU A 252 -4.65 -9.22 -2.45
C GLU A 252 -5.26 -7.95 -3.08
N ASN A 253 -4.66 -6.77 -2.92
CA ASN A 253 -5.29 -5.49 -3.31
C ASN A 253 -4.51 -4.65 -4.34
N VAL A 254 -3.24 -4.97 -4.58
CA VAL A 254 -2.32 -4.13 -5.37
C VAL A 254 -1.72 -4.89 -6.55
N LEU A 255 -1.11 -6.05 -6.29
CA LEU A 255 -0.41 -6.88 -7.27
C LEU A 255 -1.24 -8.10 -7.66
N THR A 256 -2.55 -7.94 -7.80
CA THR A 256 -3.41 -9.03 -8.31
C THR A 256 -3.21 -9.20 -9.81
N SER A 257 -3.45 -10.42 -10.32
CA SER A 257 -3.32 -10.70 -11.75
C SER A 257 -4.11 -9.75 -12.63
N GLU A 258 -5.32 -9.37 -12.21
CA GLU A 258 -6.16 -8.39 -12.91
C GLU A 258 -5.44 -7.05 -13.07
N ARG A 259 -4.92 -6.48 -11.97
CA ARG A 259 -4.22 -5.19 -11.99
C ARG A 259 -2.91 -5.23 -12.77
N ILE A 260 -2.20 -6.35 -12.68
CA ILE A 260 -0.97 -6.57 -13.47
C ILE A 260 -1.31 -6.49 -14.97
N TRP A 261 -2.34 -7.19 -15.43
CA TRP A 261 -2.72 -7.19 -16.85
C TRP A 261 -3.29 -5.85 -17.30
N GLU A 262 -4.09 -5.17 -16.46
CA GLU A 262 -4.52 -3.79 -16.73
C GLU A 262 -3.34 -2.85 -16.92
N SER A 263 -2.29 -2.98 -16.10
CA SER A 263 -1.07 -2.17 -16.22
C SER A 263 -0.27 -2.49 -17.50
N VAL A 264 -0.13 -3.78 -17.82
CA VAL A 264 0.56 -4.24 -19.05
C VAL A 264 -0.15 -3.71 -20.30
N LEU A 265 -1.48 -3.83 -20.37
CA LEU A 265 -2.27 -3.52 -21.57
C LEU A 265 -2.72 -2.07 -21.66
N GLY A 266 -2.83 -1.37 -20.53
CA GLY A 266 -3.32 0.00 -20.45
C GLY A 266 -2.25 1.08 -20.66
N GLY A 267 -0.97 0.77 -20.41
CA GLY A 267 0.11 1.74 -20.64
C GLY A 267 0.52 1.82 -22.11
N SER A 268 0.62 3.03 -22.69
CA SER A 268 1.02 3.21 -24.11
C SER A 268 2.33 2.47 -24.44
N ARG A 269 3.38 2.66 -23.63
CA ARG A 269 4.69 2.06 -23.84
C ARG A 269 4.70 0.54 -23.56
N THR A 270 4.05 0.10 -22.49
CA THR A 270 3.99 -1.32 -22.11
C THR A 270 3.18 -2.12 -23.14
N ARG A 271 2.05 -1.56 -23.60
CA ARG A 271 1.22 -2.11 -24.69
C ARG A 271 2.00 -2.19 -25.99
N GLU A 272 2.72 -1.14 -26.39
CA GLU A 272 3.55 -1.16 -27.60
C GLU A 272 4.63 -2.24 -27.53
N ASN A 273 5.32 -2.38 -26.39
CA ASN A 273 6.31 -3.43 -26.18
C ASN A 273 5.67 -4.82 -26.25
N PHE A 274 4.51 -5.02 -25.62
CA PHE A 274 3.75 -6.26 -25.68
C PHE A 274 3.36 -6.64 -27.12
N VAL A 275 2.80 -5.68 -27.87
CA VAL A 275 2.42 -5.84 -29.28
C VAL A 275 3.65 -6.16 -30.14
N SER A 276 4.79 -5.51 -29.90
CA SER A 276 6.02 -5.74 -30.64
C SER A 276 6.58 -7.16 -30.44
N LEU A 277 6.48 -7.70 -29.21
CA LEU A 277 6.88 -9.07 -28.89
C LEU A 277 5.97 -10.09 -29.58
N MET A 278 4.66 -9.85 -29.59
CA MET A 278 3.73 -10.69 -30.37
C MET A 278 4.00 -10.59 -31.86
N THR A 279 4.24 -9.38 -32.39
CA THR A 279 4.50 -9.15 -33.82
C THR A 279 5.75 -9.90 -34.28
N ARG A 280 6.79 -9.97 -33.45
CA ARG A 280 8.01 -10.75 -33.76
C ARG A 280 7.74 -12.24 -33.95
N ARG A 281 6.69 -12.77 -33.33
CA ARG A 281 6.32 -14.19 -33.40
C ARG A 281 5.26 -14.46 -34.46
N VAL A 282 4.21 -13.65 -34.50
CA VAL A 282 3.08 -13.83 -35.42
C VAL A 282 3.38 -13.28 -36.83
N GLY A 283 4.33 -12.35 -36.95
CA GLY A 283 4.72 -11.74 -38.24
C GLY A 283 3.75 -10.65 -38.74
N SER A 284 2.59 -10.47 -38.11
CA SER A 284 1.60 -9.45 -38.46
C SER A 284 1.30 -8.53 -37.29
N ARG A 285 1.54 -7.23 -37.49
CA ARG A 285 1.26 -6.19 -36.49
C ARG A 285 -0.24 -5.99 -36.27
N SER A 286 -1.02 -5.91 -37.35
CA SER A 286 -2.49 -5.75 -37.28
C SER A 286 -3.16 -6.91 -36.53
N PHE A 287 -2.65 -8.13 -36.73
CA PHE A 287 -3.14 -9.29 -35.99
C PHE A 287 -2.73 -9.24 -34.51
N SER A 288 -1.51 -8.82 -34.21
CA SER A 288 -1.03 -8.66 -32.83
C SER A 288 -1.78 -7.58 -32.06
N GLU A 289 -2.14 -6.47 -32.71
CA GLU A 289 -2.98 -5.42 -32.14
C GLU A 289 -4.38 -5.95 -31.84
N SER A 290 -4.98 -6.70 -32.78
CA SER A 290 -6.31 -7.31 -32.58
C SER A 290 -6.30 -8.35 -31.45
N LEU A 291 -5.25 -9.17 -31.34
CA LEU A 291 -5.07 -10.09 -30.20
C LEU A 291 -4.96 -9.34 -28.87
N THR A 292 -4.28 -8.19 -28.86
CA THR A 292 -4.11 -7.38 -27.65
C THR A 292 -5.42 -6.71 -27.22
N GLU A 293 -6.30 -6.38 -28.16
CA GLU A 293 -7.64 -5.85 -27.90
C GLU A 293 -8.60 -6.90 -27.34
N GLU A 294 -8.56 -8.13 -27.85
CA GLU A 294 -9.42 -9.24 -27.41
C GLU A 294 -8.90 -10.01 -26.19
N LEU A 295 -7.64 -9.80 -25.82
CA LEU A 295 -7.02 -10.49 -24.69
C LEU A 295 -7.77 -10.26 -23.36
N PRO A 296 -8.16 -9.02 -22.96
CA PRO A 296 -8.88 -8.76 -21.71
C PRO A 296 -10.13 -9.62 -21.51
N ASN A 297 -10.89 -9.89 -22.58
CA ASN A 297 -12.11 -10.70 -22.53
C ASN A 297 -11.86 -12.15 -22.08
N HIS A 298 -10.62 -12.64 -22.22
CA HIS A 298 -10.23 -14.02 -21.96
C HIS A 298 -9.33 -14.17 -20.71
N LEU A 299 -8.86 -13.07 -20.12
CA LEU A 299 -7.96 -13.07 -18.96
C LEU A 299 -8.60 -13.61 -17.68
N HIS A 300 -9.93 -13.59 -17.56
CA HIS A 300 -10.66 -14.14 -16.41
C HIS A 300 -10.31 -15.62 -16.13
N LYS A 301 -9.98 -16.41 -17.16
CA LYS A 301 -9.56 -17.82 -17.02
C LYS A 301 -8.14 -17.96 -16.47
N LEU A 302 -7.34 -16.90 -16.58
CA LEU A 302 -5.92 -16.86 -16.24
C LEU A 302 -5.68 -16.37 -14.82
N HIS A 303 -6.50 -15.44 -14.30
CA HIS A 303 -6.30 -14.85 -12.96
C HIS A 303 -6.13 -15.87 -11.83
N PRO A 304 -7.00 -16.90 -11.66
CA PRO A 304 -6.85 -17.85 -10.56
C PRO A 304 -5.53 -18.63 -10.61
N TYR A 305 -5.02 -18.90 -11.81
CA TYR A 305 -3.75 -19.59 -11.99
C TYR A 305 -2.57 -18.67 -11.70
N VAL A 306 -2.61 -17.43 -12.19
CA VAL A 306 -1.54 -16.46 -11.97
C VAL A 306 -1.44 -16.12 -10.49
N ASP A 307 -2.55 -15.80 -9.82
CA ASP A 307 -2.55 -15.45 -8.39
C ASP A 307 -2.04 -16.60 -7.52
N SER A 308 -2.44 -17.84 -7.80
CA SER A 308 -1.97 -19.03 -7.06
C SER A 308 -0.50 -19.39 -7.34
N THR A 309 0.00 -19.11 -8.55
CA THR A 309 1.34 -19.54 -8.98
C THR A 309 2.42 -18.50 -8.67
N LEU A 310 2.10 -17.21 -8.75
CA LEU A 310 3.06 -16.14 -8.45
C LEU A 310 3.53 -16.20 -6.99
N LYS A 311 2.67 -16.68 -6.07
CA LYS A 311 2.98 -16.81 -4.64
C LYS A 311 3.59 -15.51 -4.08
N LEU A 312 2.98 -14.37 -4.42
CA LEU A 312 3.48 -13.05 -4.04
C LEU A 312 3.55 -12.87 -2.53
N ARG A 313 2.53 -13.36 -1.82
CA ARG A 313 2.44 -13.26 -0.35
C ARG A 313 3.67 -13.85 0.37
N PRO A 314 4.03 -15.14 0.22
CA PRO A 314 5.19 -15.70 0.92
C PRO A 314 6.51 -15.03 0.48
N THR A 315 6.63 -14.58 -0.78
CA THR A 315 7.82 -13.82 -1.21
C THR A 315 7.96 -12.50 -0.45
N LEU A 316 6.87 -11.75 -0.30
CA LEU A 316 6.87 -10.49 0.44
C LEU A 316 7.03 -10.71 1.97
N GLU A 317 6.54 -11.84 2.51
CA GLU A 317 6.65 -12.19 3.94
C GLU A 317 8.06 -12.59 4.38
N THR A 318 8.83 -13.24 3.50
CA THR A 318 10.14 -13.82 3.86
C THR A 318 11.21 -12.74 4.06
N ILE A 319 10.95 -11.51 3.60
CA ILE A 319 11.93 -10.44 3.56
C ILE A 319 11.68 -9.51 4.74
N LYS A 320 12.73 -9.30 5.55
CA LYS A 320 12.69 -8.43 6.72
C LYS A 320 12.45 -6.97 6.29
N LEU A 321 11.18 -6.58 6.23
CA LEU A 321 10.69 -5.26 5.78
C LEU A 321 11.35 -4.02 6.40
N PHE A 322 12.19 -4.16 7.43
CA PHE A 322 12.78 -3.05 8.19
C PHE A 322 14.15 -3.36 8.83
N GLU A 323 15.01 -4.18 8.21
CA GLU A 323 16.44 -4.22 8.59
C GLU A 323 17.22 -2.96 8.12
N LEU A 324 16.51 -1.93 7.67
CA LEU A 324 17.06 -0.77 6.97
C LEU A 324 16.82 0.49 7.80
N ASP A 325 17.93 1.17 8.10
CA ASP A 325 18.00 2.42 8.87
C ASP A 325 17.01 3.47 8.33
N PHE A 326 16.17 4.01 9.24
CA PHE A 326 15.29 5.15 9.01
C PHE A 326 15.97 6.48 9.29
#